data_AF-A0A935HJP5-F1
#
_entry.id   AF-A0A935HJP5-F1
#
_cell.length_a   1.000
_cell.length_b   1.000
_cell.length_c   1.000
_cell.angle_alpha   90.00
_cell.angle_beta   90.00
_cell.angle_gamma   90.00
#
_symmetry.space_group_name_H-M   'P 1'
#
loop_
_entity.id
_entity.type
_entity.pdbx_description
1 polymer ?
#
loop_
_entity_poly.entity_id
_entity_poly.type
_entity_poly.pdbx_seq_one_letter_code
_entity_poly.pdbx_strand_id
1 'polypeptide(L)'
;MKNTGPNVKYSSINSAGRWGILSDWISNAAVQNAGGFGGYEKRSNVGFISLEAGWGLPNITNGKIYQTITLPAGQYKFRITMNTFNTGGQRYLVVAKGSTLPNTSDVTSSSIAFANLESKELNFTLTQETTVSLGFVASITGTGGTGMFSKIESVNLFTVQYL
;
A
#
# COMPACT_ATOMS: atom_id res chain seq x y z
N MET A 1 -1.35 13.56 3.42
CA MET A 1 -0.88 12.56 2.44
C MET A 1 -0.99 13.16 1.04
N LYS A 2 -0.21 12.67 0.07
CA LYS A 2 -0.21 13.14 -1.33
C LYS A 2 -0.59 12.01 -2.29
N ASN A 3 -1.02 12.34 -3.51
CA ASN A 3 -1.33 11.33 -4.54
C ASN A 3 -2.23 10.20 -4.02
N THR A 4 -3.32 10.58 -3.34
CA THR A 4 -4.22 9.66 -2.62
C THR A 4 -5.60 9.55 -3.24
N GLY A 5 -5.95 10.43 -4.18
CA GLY A 5 -7.24 10.41 -4.86
C GLY A 5 -7.33 9.33 -5.95
N PRO A 6 -8.51 9.19 -6.59
CA PRO A 6 -8.66 8.33 -7.76
C PRO A 6 -7.69 8.74 -8.87
N ASN A 7 -7.30 7.78 -9.71
CA ASN A 7 -6.33 7.96 -10.79
C ASN A 7 -4.98 8.51 -10.29
N VAL A 8 -4.35 7.75 -9.37
CA VAL A 8 -3.03 8.07 -8.81
C VAL A 8 -1.98 8.27 -9.91
N LYS A 9 -0.94 9.01 -9.60
CA LYS A 9 0.13 9.39 -10.54
C LYS A 9 1.38 8.54 -10.35
N TYR A 10 2.15 8.40 -11.42
CA TYR A 10 3.45 7.76 -11.45
C TYR A 10 4.55 8.81 -11.63
N SER A 11 5.74 8.54 -11.10
CA SER A 11 6.96 9.31 -11.37
C SER A 11 7.70 8.80 -12.61
N SER A 12 7.55 7.50 -12.91
CA SER A 12 8.10 6.85 -14.11
C SER A 12 7.21 5.66 -14.49
N ILE A 13 7.18 5.31 -15.78
CA ILE A 13 6.39 4.21 -16.33
C ILE A 13 7.21 3.43 -17.36
N ASN A 14 6.99 2.12 -17.42
CA ASN A 14 7.68 1.27 -18.39
C ASN A 14 7.25 1.58 -19.83
N SER A 15 8.03 1.10 -20.81
CA SER A 15 7.78 1.34 -22.24
C SER A 15 6.42 0.82 -22.72
N ALA A 16 5.92 -0.25 -22.12
CA ALA A 16 4.56 -0.77 -22.38
C ALA A 16 3.45 0.13 -21.81
N GLY A 17 3.80 1.16 -21.03
CA GLY A 17 2.87 2.13 -20.48
C GLY A 17 1.91 1.56 -19.42
N ARG A 18 2.25 0.43 -18.77
CA ARG A 18 1.38 -0.27 -17.83
C ARG A 18 1.88 -0.21 -16.39
N TRP A 19 3.14 -0.58 -16.17
CA TRP A 19 3.73 -0.66 -14.83
C TRP A 19 4.58 0.57 -14.56
N GLY A 20 4.41 1.20 -13.40
CA GLY A 20 5.12 2.42 -13.05
C GLY A 20 5.60 2.43 -11.61
N ILE A 21 6.31 3.49 -11.24
CA ILE A 21 6.68 3.82 -9.86
C ILE A 21 5.70 4.88 -9.38
N LEU A 22 5.04 4.67 -8.24
CA LEU A 22 4.11 5.65 -7.67
C LEU A 22 4.82 6.98 -7.37
N SER A 23 4.24 8.10 -7.78
CA SER A 23 4.67 9.44 -7.33
C SER A 23 4.30 9.65 -5.88
N ASP A 24 5.13 10.35 -5.10
CA ASP A 24 4.91 10.72 -3.69
C ASP A 24 4.79 9.57 -2.69
N TRP A 25 4.87 8.31 -3.14
CA TRP A 25 4.87 7.12 -2.31
C TRP A 25 6.22 6.43 -2.39
N ILE A 26 6.67 5.85 -1.28
CA ILE A 26 7.83 4.97 -1.24
C ILE A 26 7.35 3.56 -1.58
N SER A 27 7.92 2.96 -2.63
CA SER A 27 7.71 1.55 -2.99
C SER A 27 9.06 0.84 -2.97
N ASN A 28 9.15 -0.32 -2.33
CA ASN A 28 10.40 -1.08 -2.30
C ASN A 28 10.56 -1.99 -3.54
N ALA A 29 11.78 -2.53 -3.71
CA ALA A 29 12.12 -3.39 -4.84
C ALA A 29 11.22 -4.62 -4.98
N ALA A 30 10.73 -5.18 -3.87
CA ALA A 30 9.83 -6.33 -3.89
C ALA A 30 8.48 -6.02 -4.58
N VAL A 31 7.98 -4.80 -4.48
CA VAL A 31 6.77 -4.35 -5.18
C VAL A 31 7.08 -3.92 -6.62
N GLN A 32 8.31 -3.49 -6.89
CA GLN A 32 8.78 -3.10 -8.23
C GLN A 32 9.23 -4.32 -9.06
N ASN A 33 8.41 -5.37 -9.05
CA ASN A 33 8.70 -6.67 -9.62
C ASN A 33 8.51 -6.76 -11.16
N ALA A 34 8.03 -5.72 -11.82
CA ALA A 34 7.89 -5.64 -13.27
C ALA A 34 9.14 -5.02 -13.93
N GLY A 35 10.32 -5.58 -13.63
CA GLY A 35 11.60 -5.11 -14.18
C GLY A 35 12.04 -3.74 -13.64
N GLY A 36 11.91 -3.52 -12.32
CA GLY A 36 12.21 -2.24 -11.67
C GLY A 36 11.03 -1.26 -11.64
N PHE A 37 9.90 -1.65 -12.23
CA PHE A 37 8.62 -0.94 -12.13
C PHE A 37 7.61 -1.76 -11.31
N GLY A 38 6.62 -1.09 -10.73
CA GLY A 38 5.58 -1.72 -9.92
C GLY A 38 5.21 -0.87 -8.71
N GLY A 39 4.12 -1.24 -8.05
CA GLY A 39 3.46 -0.37 -7.06
C GLY A 39 2.45 0.56 -7.70
N TYR A 40 2.65 0.94 -8.97
CA TYR A 40 1.66 1.59 -9.82
C TYR A 40 1.27 0.68 -11.00
N GLU A 41 -0.02 0.64 -11.32
CA GLU A 41 -0.53 0.07 -12.58
C GLU A 41 -1.50 1.04 -13.27
N LYS A 42 -1.34 1.22 -14.59
CA LYS A 42 -2.31 1.90 -15.44
C LYS A 42 -3.24 0.88 -16.09
N ARG A 43 -4.55 1.01 -15.87
CA ARG A 43 -5.61 0.25 -16.55
C ARG A 43 -6.63 1.21 -17.15
N SER A 44 -6.90 1.08 -18.45
CA SER A 44 -7.87 1.94 -19.17
C SER A 44 -7.65 3.44 -18.91
N ASN A 45 -6.39 3.88 -18.94
CA ASN A 45 -5.95 5.26 -18.64
C ASN A 45 -6.18 5.75 -17.20
N VAL A 46 -6.53 4.86 -16.28
CA VAL A 46 -6.65 5.14 -14.85
C VAL A 46 -5.49 4.49 -14.10
N GLY A 47 -4.85 5.26 -13.21
CA GLY A 47 -3.79 4.80 -12.32
C GLY A 47 -4.31 4.22 -11.01
N PHE A 48 -3.71 3.11 -10.58
CA PHE A 48 -4.01 2.42 -9.32
C PHE A 48 -2.74 2.17 -8.53
N ILE A 49 -2.85 2.19 -7.19
CA ILE A 49 -1.85 1.58 -6.31
C ILE A 49 -2.01 0.06 -6.45
N SER A 50 -0.91 -0.63 -6.73
CA SER A 50 -0.93 -2.01 -7.19
C SER A 50 0.04 -2.90 -6.41
N LEU A 51 -0.51 -3.97 -5.84
CA LEU A 51 0.24 -5.15 -5.43
C LEU A 51 -0.15 -6.28 -6.40
N GLU A 52 0.80 -6.85 -7.15
CA GLU A 52 0.51 -7.96 -8.09
C GLU A 52 1.69 -8.93 -8.22
N ALA A 53 1.40 -10.22 -8.24
CA ALA A 53 2.32 -11.32 -8.50
C ALA A 53 1.65 -12.37 -9.41
N GLY A 54 2.46 -13.18 -10.11
CA GLY A 54 1.97 -14.17 -11.07
C GLY A 54 1.80 -13.61 -12.49
N TRP A 55 1.27 -14.42 -13.42
CA TRP A 55 1.15 -14.08 -14.84
C TRP A 55 2.45 -13.55 -15.48
N GLY A 56 3.59 -14.10 -15.03
CA GLY A 56 4.92 -13.68 -15.46
C GLY A 56 5.59 -12.63 -14.57
N LEU A 57 4.88 -12.03 -13.61
CA LEU A 57 5.50 -11.22 -12.56
C LEU A 57 6.07 -12.12 -11.44
N PRO A 58 7.27 -11.80 -10.91
CA PRO A 58 7.80 -12.43 -9.70
C PRO A 58 6.86 -12.31 -8.50
N ASN A 59 7.00 -13.21 -7.54
CA ASN A 59 6.29 -13.10 -6.27
C ASN A 59 6.72 -11.86 -5.48
N ILE A 60 5.81 -11.34 -4.67
CA ILE A 60 6.11 -10.25 -3.75
C ILE A 60 6.41 -10.90 -2.39
N THR A 61 7.58 -10.62 -1.84
CA THR A 61 7.97 -11.00 -0.47
C THR A 61 8.38 -9.74 0.28
N ASN A 62 7.68 -9.42 1.36
CA ASN A 62 7.86 -8.19 2.14
C ASN A 62 7.77 -6.91 1.28
N GLY A 63 6.82 -6.90 0.35
CA GLY A 63 6.51 -5.73 -0.45
C GLY A 63 5.94 -4.61 0.41
N LYS A 64 6.41 -3.37 0.20
CA LYS A 64 6.02 -2.19 0.97
C LYS A 64 5.68 -1.04 0.03
N ILE A 65 4.54 -0.40 0.27
CA ILE A 65 4.14 0.87 -0.34
C ILE A 65 3.65 1.80 0.77
N TYR A 66 4.27 2.96 1.00
CA TYR A 66 3.91 3.82 2.13
C TYR A 66 4.25 5.30 1.94
N GLN A 67 3.65 6.14 2.78
CA GLN A 67 4.08 7.51 3.02
C GLN A 67 4.46 7.68 4.49
N THR A 68 5.47 8.52 4.74
CA THR A 68 5.88 8.93 6.08
C THR A 68 5.37 10.35 6.33
N ILE A 69 4.68 10.55 7.45
CA ILE A 69 4.11 11.84 7.85
C ILE A 69 4.27 12.03 9.36
N THR A 70 4.40 13.28 9.81
CA THR A 70 4.28 13.63 11.24
C THR A 70 2.84 14.03 11.52
N LEU A 71 2.24 13.38 12.51
CA LEU A 71 0.87 13.64 12.97
C LEU A 71 0.89 14.08 14.44
N PRO A 72 0.03 15.04 14.85
CA PRO A 72 -0.14 15.36 16.26
C PRO A 72 -0.76 14.19 17.05
N ALA A 73 -0.91 14.36 18.36
CA ALA A 73 -1.73 13.46 19.16
C ALA A 73 -3.18 13.49 18.66
N GLY A 74 -3.83 12.33 18.58
CA GLY A 74 -5.20 12.25 18.09
C GLY A 74 -5.63 10.83 17.74
N GLN A 75 -6.91 10.71 17.39
CA GLN A 75 -7.50 9.49 16.87
C GLN A 75 -7.66 9.63 15.36
N TYR A 76 -7.30 8.58 14.63
CA TYR A 76 -7.22 8.60 13.18
C TYR A 76 -7.87 7.37 12.57
N LYS A 77 -8.40 7.55 11.36
CA LYS A 77 -8.88 6.47 10.50
C LYS A 77 -8.15 6.51 9.17
N PHE A 78 -7.44 5.43 8.85
CA PHE A 78 -6.85 5.17 7.55
C PHE A 78 -7.78 4.28 6.73
N ARG A 79 -8.24 4.76 5.57
CA ARG A 79 -9.23 4.07 4.73
C ARG A 79 -8.75 3.97 3.29
N ILE A 80 -9.10 2.87 2.64
CA ILE A 80 -8.87 2.69 1.21
C ILE A 80 -10.17 2.40 0.45
N THR A 81 -10.16 2.73 -0.83
CA THR A 81 -11.15 2.28 -1.81
C THR A 81 -10.49 1.26 -2.72
N MET A 82 -11.05 0.05 -2.76
CA MET A 82 -10.59 -1.03 -3.63
C MET A 82 -11.31 -0.98 -4.96
N ASN A 83 -10.58 -1.08 -6.06
CA ASN A 83 -11.17 -1.29 -7.38
C ASN A 83 -11.42 -2.78 -7.62
N THR A 84 -10.38 -3.60 -7.53
CA THR A 84 -10.48 -5.06 -7.72
C THR A 84 -9.36 -5.76 -6.95
N PHE A 85 -9.65 -6.96 -6.44
CA PHE A 85 -8.70 -7.79 -5.72
C PHE A 85 -9.18 -9.23 -5.65
N ASN A 86 -8.24 -10.13 -5.45
CA ASN A 86 -8.52 -11.45 -4.91
C ASN A 86 -7.98 -11.57 -3.48
N THR A 87 -8.33 -12.67 -2.80
CA THR A 87 -7.94 -12.93 -1.41
C THR A 87 -6.75 -13.90 -1.33
N GLY A 88 -6.10 -13.95 -0.16
CA GLY A 88 -5.00 -14.87 0.13
C GLY A 88 -3.62 -14.23 0.13
N GLY A 89 -2.63 -14.96 0.65
CA GLY A 89 -1.34 -14.40 1.03
C GLY A 89 -1.45 -13.46 2.24
N GLN A 90 -0.33 -12.83 2.62
CA GLN A 90 -0.31 -11.83 3.69
C GLN A 90 -0.46 -10.44 3.07
N ARG A 91 -1.48 -9.68 3.45
CA ARG A 91 -1.72 -8.31 2.95
C ARG A 91 -2.32 -7.46 4.06
N TYR A 92 -1.65 -6.36 4.37
CA TYR A 92 -2.03 -5.55 5.53
C TYR A 92 -2.11 -4.06 5.19
N LEU A 93 -3.08 -3.39 5.78
CA LEU A 93 -2.99 -1.97 6.11
C LEU A 93 -2.11 -1.87 7.36
N VAL A 94 -1.12 -0.99 7.35
CA VAL A 94 -0.18 -0.85 8.46
C VAL A 94 0.08 0.62 8.79
N VAL A 95 0.13 0.92 10.09
CA VAL A 95 0.69 2.15 10.64
C VAL A 95 1.82 1.77 11.58
N ALA A 96 3.03 2.28 11.37
CA ALA A 96 4.19 2.02 12.20
C ALA A 96 4.95 3.31 12.51
N LYS A 97 5.63 3.37 13.66
CA LYS A 97 6.45 4.51 14.05
C LYS A 97 7.69 4.62 13.16
N GLY A 98 8.09 5.84 12.81
CA GLY A 98 9.32 6.12 12.07
C GLY A 98 9.13 6.13 10.54
N SER A 99 10.21 5.88 9.81
CA SER A 99 10.35 6.11 8.37
C SER A 99 10.20 4.86 7.49
N THR A 100 9.72 3.75 8.03
CA THR A 100 9.44 2.52 7.27
C THR A 100 8.30 1.72 7.88
N LEU A 101 7.73 0.82 7.08
CA LEU A 101 6.84 -0.24 7.57
C LEU A 101 7.64 -1.51 7.96
N PRO A 102 7.12 -2.34 8.90
CA PRO A 102 7.69 -3.65 9.24
C PRO A 102 7.60 -4.66 8.07
N ASN A 103 8.31 -5.78 8.18
CA ASN A 103 8.14 -6.92 7.28
C ASN A 103 6.84 -7.68 7.59
N THR A 104 6.34 -8.52 6.69
CA THR A 104 5.06 -9.23 6.92
C THR A 104 5.08 -10.13 8.15
N SER A 105 6.24 -10.67 8.53
CA SER A 105 6.42 -11.47 9.76
C SER A 105 6.27 -10.63 11.04
N ASP A 106 6.54 -9.34 10.96
CA ASP A 106 6.69 -8.46 12.13
C ASP A 106 5.53 -7.47 12.25
N VAL A 107 4.53 -7.52 11.36
CA VAL A 107 3.37 -6.60 11.36
C VAL A 107 2.64 -6.65 12.69
N THR A 108 2.46 -7.84 13.28
CA THR A 108 1.74 -7.98 14.55
C THR A 108 2.50 -7.41 15.75
N SER A 109 3.84 -7.47 15.73
CA SER A 109 4.69 -7.05 16.85
C SER A 109 5.25 -5.64 16.74
N SER A 110 5.29 -5.06 15.53
CA SER A 110 6.03 -3.82 15.25
C SER A 110 5.18 -2.70 14.63
N SER A 111 3.85 -2.89 14.57
CA SER A 111 2.92 -1.85 14.13
C SER A 111 2.28 -1.12 15.30
N ILE A 112 2.00 0.17 15.13
CA ILE A 112 1.08 0.91 16.02
C ILE A 112 -0.33 0.34 15.86
N ALA A 113 -0.73 0.08 14.62
CA ALA A 113 -1.97 -0.58 14.29
C ALA A 113 -1.83 -1.29 12.94
N PHE A 114 -2.57 -2.38 12.76
CA PHE A 114 -2.67 -3.08 11.49
C PHE A 114 -4.06 -3.68 11.31
N ALA A 115 -4.43 -3.92 10.06
CA ALA A 115 -5.61 -4.69 9.68
C ALA A 115 -5.31 -5.47 8.40
N ASN A 116 -6.06 -6.54 8.14
CA ASN A 116 -6.04 -7.17 6.82
C ASN A 116 -6.45 -6.14 5.76
N LEU A 117 -5.84 -6.21 4.58
CA LEU A 117 -6.12 -5.25 3.50
C LEU A 117 -7.61 -5.23 3.13
N GLU A 118 -8.26 -6.37 3.19
CA GLU A 118 -9.68 -6.60 2.89
C GLU A 118 -10.63 -5.88 3.86
N SER A 119 -10.16 -5.52 5.06
CA SER A 119 -10.92 -4.71 6.02
C SER A 119 -11.16 -3.29 5.50
N LYS A 120 -10.31 -2.80 4.57
CA LYS A 120 -10.37 -1.47 3.92
C LYS A 120 -10.23 -0.27 4.85
N GLU A 121 -10.31 -0.47 6.16
CA GLU A 121 -10.20 0.55 7.20
C GLU A 121 -9.29 0.08 8.33
N LEU A 122 -8.57 1.03 8.91
CA LEU A 122 -7.70 0.85 10.06
C LEU A 122 -7.78 2.08 10.96
N ASN A 123 -8.27 1.90 12.18
CA ASN A 123 -8.29 2.96 13.19
C ASN A 123 -7.02 2.88 14.05
N PHE A 124 -6.48 4.03 14.46
CA PHE A 124 -5.34 4.10 15.37
C PHE A 124 -5.35 5.39 16.20
N THR A 125 -4.65 5.36 17.33
CA THR A 125 -4.55 6.50 18.25
C THR A 125 -3.07 6.83 18.48
N LEU A 126 -2.75 8.12 18.47
CA LEU A 126 -1.45 8.65 18.87
C LEU A 126 -1.61 9.49 20.14
N THR A 127 -0.85 9.19 21.18
CA THR A 127 -0.90 9.91 22.47
C THR A 127 -0.06 11.19 22.47
N GLN A 128 0.81 11.36 21.47
CA GLN A 128 1.70 12.50 21.30
C GLN A 128 1.99 12.68 19.80
N GLU A 129 2.56 13.83 19.44
CA GLU A 129 3.08 14.02 18.09
C GLU A 129 4.08 12.92 17.73
N THR A 130 3.85 12.27 16.58
CA THR A 130 4.60 11.09 16.16
C THR A 130 4.80 11.12 14.65
N THR A 131 6.04 10.94 14.20
CA THR A 131 6.34 10.57 12.81
C THR A 131 6.00 9.10 12.60
N VAL A 132 5.06 8.84 11.68
CA VAL A 132 4.58 7.50 11.34
C VAL A 132 4.71 7.24 9.84
N SER A 133 4.94 5.98 9.50
CA SER A 133 4.75 5.47 8.15
C SER A 133 3.45 4.69 8.08
N LEU A 134 2.63 4.97 7.08
CA LEU A 134 1.36 4.29 6.87
C LEU A 134 1.17 3.90 5.40
N GLY A 135 0.59 2.72 5.19
CA GLY A 135 0.42 2.16 3.85
C GLY A 135 0.18 0.66 3.88
N PHE A 136 0.89 -0.06 3.02
CA PHE A 136 0.63 -1.45 2.67
C PHE A 136 1.88 -2.31 2.84
N VAL A 137 1.72 -3.48 3.48
CA VAL A 137 2.75 -4.52 3.51
C VAL A 137 2.14 -5.82 2.97
N ALA A 138 2.82 -6.48 2.05
CA ALA A 138 2.32 -7.72 1.45
C ALA A 138 3.41 -8.75 1.15
N SER A 139 3.04 -10.02 1.31
CA SER A 139 3.76 -11.19 0.81
C SER A 139 2.74 -12.07 0.08
N ILE A 140 2.77 -12.03 -1.24
CA ILE A 140 1.79 -12.67 -2.13
C ILE A 140 2.48 -13.46 -3.23
N THR A 141 1.90 -14.63 -3.54
CA THR A 141 2.45 -15.59 -4.49
C THR A 141 1.46 -15.84 -5.61
N GLY A 142 1.96 -15.79 -6.85
CA GLY A 142 1.24 -16.21 -8.04
C GLY A 142 2.04 -17.28 -8.81
N THR A 143 1.44 -17.80 -9.87
CA THR A 143 2.06 -18.72 -10.83
C THR A 143 1.92 -18.16 -12.25
N GLY A 144 2.43 -18.88 -13.26
CA GLY A 144 2.18 -18.50 -14.66
C GLY A 144 0.69 -18.47 -15.03
N GLY A 145 -0.12 -19.35 -14.42
CA GLY A 145 -1.56 -19.44 -14.68
C GLY A 145 -2.44 -18.66 -13.70
N THR A 146 -1.90 -18.26 -12.54
CA THR A 146 -2.70 -17.67 -11.45
C THR A 146 -2.05 -16.38 -10.95
N GLY A 147 -2.79 -15.27 -11.02
CA GLY A 147 -2.36 -14.00 -10.45
C GLY A 147 -2.87 -13.80 -9.02
N MET A 148 -2.09 -13.07 -8.23
CA MET A 148 -2.48 -12.59 -6.90
C MET A 148 -2.38 -11.07 -6.90
N PHE A 149 -3.49 -10.36 -6.64
CA PHE A 149 -3.52 -8.92 -6.87
C PHE A 149 -4.48 -8.12 -5.99
N SER A 150 -4.10 -6.86 -5.77
CA SER A 150 -4.90 -5.83 -5.13
C SER A 150 -4.71 -4.51 -5.87
N LYS A 151 -5.81 -3.92 -6.36
CA LYS A 151 -5.86 -2.60 -7.00
C LYS A 151 -6.62 -1.64 -6.12
N ILE A 152 -5.87 -0.70 -5.56
CA ILE A 152 -6.39 0.33 -4.67
C ILE A 152 -6.52 1.61 -5.49
N GLU A 153 -7.74 2.15 -5.49
CA GLU A 153 -8.10 3.32 -6.27
C GLU A 153 -7.74 4.61 -5.54
N SER A 154 -8.04 4.67 -4.24
CA SER A 154 -7.78 5.84 -3.42
C SER A 154 -7.54 5.48 -1.96
N VAL A 155 -6.97 6.44 -1.24
CA VAL A 155 -6.56 6.33 0.15
C VAL A 155 -6.99 7.61 0.87
N ASN A 156 -7.46 7.50 2.10
CA ASN A 156 -7.86 8.65 2.91
C ASN A 156 -7.38 8.48 4.34
N LEU A 157 -6.95 9.58 4.94
CA LEU A 157 -6.62 9.65 6.36
C LEU A 157 -7.49 10.73 6.99
N PHE A 158 -8.31 10.33 7.95
CA PHE A 158 -9.23 11.21 8.67
C PHE A 158 -8.78 11.36 10.11
N THR A 159 -8.96 12.55 10.68
CA THR A 159 -9.01 12.72 12.14
C THR A 159 -10.41 12.36 12.61
N VAL A 160 -10.51 11.53 13.64
CA VAL A 160 -11.79 11.19 14.28
C VAL A 160 -12.02 12.17 15.42
N GLN A 161 -13.04 13.02 15.29
CA GLN A 161 -13.54 13.85 16.37
C GLN A 161 -14.82 13.21 16.90
N TYR A 162 -14.86 12.92 18.20
CA TYR A 162 -16.12 12.60 18.87
C TYR A 162 -16.77 13.94 19.23
N LEU A 163 -17.95 14.19 18.67
CA LEU A 163 -18.85 15.27 19.08
C LEU A 163 -19.52 14.92 20.40
#